data_AF-A0A965PN30-F1
#
_entry.id   AF-A0A965PN30-F1
#
_cell.length_a   1.000
_cell.length_b   1.000
_cell.length_c   1.000
_cell.angle_alpha   90.00
_cell.angle_beta   90.00
_cell.angle_gamma   90.00
#
_symmetry.space_group_name_H-M   'P 1'
#
loop_
_entity.id
_entity.type
_entity.pdbx_description
1 polymer ?
#
loop_
_entity_poly.entity_id
_entity_poly.type
_entity_poly.pdbx_seq_one_letter_code
_entity_poly.pdbx_strand_id
1 'polypeptide(L)'
;KMHNLAVIPDVAIENKLLLEPMSTYLGSGSTLDWTKKLDTSKDIVIKGTDDIKKSKLYFSYSAGQDTYSKLFVDQGRIYGDYKVEPYTVDANQVPSEFLTGNTEVKLIAQSTPSTQVNGSSLICPRFWTQSGEEPPKFTAPGLRFLYWSESSGVYLFDDVTNFEPVYQNVPLLNHYNNTSGDNPNFAGQYDLNWAPETPLHDYTMNPQNNLFTQYWRDYLDSIYSDDARILEASFALNNTDILSLNFGDYIFVKDAYWRIIELSDYKMGQYESTRVKLLKVSPGAPAKPACNLIPVSNNPDGSVNFETPAGASVSGTQYCCNYFNFTWSVNTNLCYGQVRDRPGVSKPNNDTTGKGEITSFNSISVGANNVITTNKLDAGSSTFSMFAGNDIKSNSNDNVIAVGDTLEVKGDQRGIAMFGKSVESVVPGFALGGGWPQDDRTYKNGAQQLGMVLLSGQGNFVASPAALSVWVEGIANKNVILENDTLWFCEISVAVIDATYANHSAYVTGTIWKDGTAATFASAFVTQYEAGNLGVGSTLAVVVNLATPGEHRFGIQFTFGGGPLPGVRAVMQIKYTQIR
;
A
#
# COMPACT_ATOMS: atom_id res chain seq x y z
N LYS A 1 27.22 23.57 -8.74
CA LYS A 1 26.27 22.66 -9.42
C LYS A 1 25.01 22.43 -8.56
N MET A 2 25.09 21.75 -7.42
CA MET A 2 23.91 21.47 -6.55
C MET A 2 22.98 22.69 -6.33
N HIS A 3 23.50 23.79 -5.79
CA HIS A 3 22.73 25.00 -5.46
C HIS A 3 22.71 26.08 -6.56
N ASN A 4 23.10 25.75 -7.81
CA ASN A 4 23.16 26.71 -8.92
C ASN A 4 23.83 28.06 -8.56
N LEU A 5 25.05 28.02 -8.01
CA LEU A 5 25.72 29.22 -7.48
C LEU A 5 26.38 30.06 -8.60
N ALA A 6 26.17 31.37 -8.55
CA ALA A 6 27.03 32.37 -9.16
C ALA A 6 28.33 32.49 -8.34
N VAL A 7 29.46 32.55 -9.04
CA VAL A 7 30.79 32.76 -8.44
C VAL A 7 31.26 34.14 -8.84
N ILE A 8 31.33 35.04 -7.87
CA ILE A 8 31.58 36.46 -8.11
C ILE A 8 32.89 36.85 -7.42
N PRO A 9 33.90 37.35 -8.14
CA PRO A 9 35.10 37.86 -7.50
C PRO A 9 34.81 39.14 -6.72
N ASP A 10 35.37 39.25 -5.52
CA ASP A 10 35.31 40.50 -4.75
C ASP A 10 36.27 41.52 -5.39
N VAL A 11 35.73 42.68 -5.77
CA VAL A 11 36.49 43.73 -6.45
C VAL A 11 37.43 44.51 -5.52
N ALA A 12 37.22 44.42 -4.21
CA ALA A 12 38.02 45.13 -3.20
C ALA A 12 39.06 44.23 -2.52
N ILE A 13 38.80 42.92 -2.43
CA ILE A 13 39.65 41.96 -1.72
C ILE A 13 40.12 40.86 -2.67
N GLU A 14 41.43 40.86 -2.96
CA GLU A 14 42.08 39.82 -3.75
C GLU A 14 41.87 38.44 -3.11
N ASN A 15 41.62 37.41 -3.94
CA ASN A 15 41.36 36.03 -3.52
C ASN A 15 40.09 35.79 -2.70
N LYS A 16 39.18 36.77 -2.60
CA LYS A 16 37.85 36.57 -2.02
C LYS A 16 36.83 36.36 -3.13
N LEU A 17 36.05 35.29 -2.98
CA LEU A 17 34.93 34.95 -3.87
C LEU A 17 33.62 35.00 -3.08
N LEU A 18 32.62 35.63 -3.65
CA LEU A 18 31.25 35.62 -3.19
C LEU A 18 30.51 34.50 -3.93
N LEU A 19 29.85 33.64 -3.17
CA LEU A 19 29.06 32.53 -3.68
C LEU A 19 27.60 32.78 -3.35
N GLU A 20 26.77 32.93 -4.36
CA GLU A 20 25.36 33.26 -4.19
C GLU A 20 24.50 32.40 -5.12
N PRO A 21 23.35 31.87 -4.69
CA PRO A 21 22.40 31.22 -5.59
C PRO A 21 22.02 32.11 -6.76
N MET A 22 22.00 31.55 -7.98
CA MET A 22 21.63 32.29 -9.18
C MET A 22 20.22 32.90 -9.07
N SER A 23 19.31 32.23 -8.34
CA SER A 23 17.96 32.73 -8.08
C SER A 23 17.93 34.03 -7.28
N THR A 24 18.88 34.26 -6.38
CA THR A 24 18.97 35.50 -5.58
C THR A 24 19.92 36.53 -6.22
N TYR A 25 20.98 36.06 -6.88
CA TYR A 25 21.95 36.92 -7.53
C TYR A 25 21.36 37.71 -8.70
N LEU A 26 20.51 37.08 -9.52
CA LEU A 26 19.89 37.74 -10.67
C LEU A 26 18.91 38.82 -10.21
N GLY A 27 19.19 40.07 -10.53
CA GLY A 27 18.38 41.21 -10.09
C GLY A 27 18.77 41.79 -8.73
N SER A 28 19.83 41.27 -8.09
CA SER A 28 20.43 41.88 -6.89
C SER A 28 21.17 43.18 -7.20
N GLY A 29 21.46 43.43 -8.49
CA GLY A 29 22.20 44.59 -8.96
C GLY A 29 21.35 45.84 -9.18
N SER A 30 21.94 46.81 -9.87
CA SER A 30 21.29 48.06 -10.27
C SER A 30 20.52 47.91 -11.58
N THR A 31 19.57 48.81 -11.82
CA THR A 31 18.94 48.97 -13.12
C THR A 31 19.69 50.02 -13.93
N LEU A 32 20.27 49.62 -15.07
CA LEU A 32 21.05 50.47 -15.96
C LEU A 32 20.30 50.72 -17.27
N ASP A 33 20.14 51.97 -17.69
CA ASP A 33 19.54 52.31 -18.99
C ASP A 33 20.61 52.39 -20.08
N TRP A 34 20.60 51.41 -21.00
CA TRP A 34 21.50 51.35 -22.14
C TRP A 34 20.83 51.73 -23.46
N THR A 35 19.60 52.24 -23.42
CA THR A 35 18.83 52.63 -24.62
C THR A 35 19.59 53.63 -25.48
N LYS A 36 20.29 54.60 -24.85
CA LYS A 36 21.11 55.60 -25.57
C LYS A 36 22.51 55.11 -25.95
N LYS A 37 22.93 53.95 -25.43
CA LYS A 37 24.25 53.35 -25.70
C LYS A 37 24.18 52.32 -26.82
N LEU A 38 22.98 51.95 -27.26
CA LEU A 38 22.77 51.03 -28.37
C LEU A 38 23.30 51.64 -29.68
N ASP A 39 24.23 50.96 -30.33
CA ASP A 39 24.79 51.36 -31.61
C ASP A 39 23.87 50.88 -32.75
N THR A 40 22.98 51.75 -33.20
CA THR A 40 22.03 51.44 -34.29
C THR A 40 22.67 51.40 -35.68
N SER A 41 23.97 51.68 -35.80
CA SER A 41 24.68 51.55 -37.08
C SER A 41 25.11 50.11 -37.37
N LYS A 42 25.14 49.25 -36.35
CA LYS A 42 25.44 47.82 -36.45
C LYS A 42 24.17 46.99 -36.36
N ASP A 43 24.26 45.72 -36.78
CA ASP A 43 23.12 44.80 -36.76
C ASP A 43 22.62 44.54 -35.33
N ILE A 44 21.30 44.53 -35.20
CA ILE A 44 20.57 44.19 -33.97
C ILE A 44 19.78 42.92 -34.27
N VAL A 45 20.08 41.83 -33.56
CA VAL A 45 19.45 40.52 -33.77
C VAL A 45 18.64 40.15 -32.54
N ILE A 46 17.35 39.90 -32.73
CA ILE A 46 16.46 39.32 -31.72
C ILE A 46 16.07 37.93 -32.18
N LYS A 47 16.36 36.92 -31.36
CA LYS A 47 16.00 35.53 -31.64
C LYS A 47 15.34 34.87 -30.43
N GLY A 48 14.65 33.75 -30.69
CA GLY A 48 14.12 32.88 -29.64
C GLY A 48 15.24 32.24 -28.81
N THR A 49 14.87 31.60 -27.71
CA THR A 49 15.81 30.82 -26.88
C THR A 49 15.94 29.36 -27.32
N ASP A 50 15.38 28.98 -28.47
CA ASP A 50 15.37 27.58 -28.93
C ASP A 50 16.78 26.99 -29.13
N ASP A 51 17.76 27.83 -29.47
CA ASP A 51 19.18 27.44 -29.58
C ASP A 51 19.78 26.93 -28.25
N ILE A 52 19.28 27.44 -27.11
CA ILE A 52 19.79 27.12 -25.77
C ILE A 52 18.87 26.17 -24.99
N LYS A 53 17.59 26.07 -25.37
CA LYS A 53 16.66 25.09 -24.78
C LYS A 53 17.06 23.68 -25.22
N LYS A 54 16.98 22.74 -24.30
CA LYS A 54 17.07 21.30 -24.57
C LYS A 54 15.74 20.64 -24.23
N SER A 55 15.39 19.58 -24.95
CA SER A 55 14.11 18.88 -24.75
C SER A 55 14.05 18.17 -23.39
N LYS A 56 15.15 17.52 -22.99
CA LYS A 56 15.19 16.68 -21.80
C LYS A 56 15.99 17.33 -20.67
N LEU A 57 15.46 17.28 -19.45
CA LEU A 57 16.15 17.71 -18.23
C LEU A 57 16.40 16.53 -17.30
N TYR A 58 17.65 16.36 -16.87
CA TYR A 58 18.06 15.29 -15.95
C TYR A 58 18.93 15.84 -14.82
N PHE A 59 18.46 15.73 -13.59
CA PHE A 59 19.20 16.08 -12.39
C PHE A 59 19.28 14.86 -11.48
N SER A 60 20.50 14.47 -11.11
CA SER A 60 20.70 13.22 -10.39
C SER A 60 21.95 13.22 -9.52
N TYR A 61 21.98 12.29 -8.57
CA TYR A 61 23.15 11.93 -7.79
C TYR A 61 23.93 10.79 -8.46
N SER A 62 25.13 10.52 -7.98
CA SER A 62 25.81 9.26 -8.31
C SER A 62 25.10 8.07 -7.64
N ALA A 63 25.20 6.88 -8.23
CA ALA A 63 24.55 5.69 -7.70
C ALA A 63 25.14 5.27 -6.34
N GLY A 64 24.30 5.14 -5.33
CA GLY A 64 24.67 4.57 -4.02
C GLY A 64 24.90 3.07 -4.10
N GLN A 65 25.64 2.53 -3.12
CA GLN A 65 26.03 1.12 -3.08
C GLN A 65 25.48 0.36 -1.87
N ASP A 66 24.91 1.07 -0.89
CA ASP A 66 24.18 0.50 0.23
C ASP A 66 22.91 -0.21 -0.24
N THR A 67 22.39 -1.10 0.63
CA THR A 67 21.22 -1.94 0.34
C THR A 67 20.03 -1.11 -0.16
N TYR A 68 19.74 0.01 0.49
CA TYR A 68 18.56 0.81 0.17
C TYR A 68 18.72 1.64 -1.11
N SER A 69 19.92 2.16 -1.38
CA SER A 69 20.21 2.80 -2.67
C SER A 69 20.10 1.81 -3.83
N LYS A 70 20.57 0.57 -3.65
CA LYS A 70 20.47 -0.48 -4.68
C LYS A 70 19.03 -0.76 -5.10
N LEU A 71 18.07 -0.70 -4.18
CA LEU A 71 16.64 -0.86 -4.51
C LEU A 71 16.16 0.08 -5.62
N PHE A 72 16.71 1.30 -5.68
CA PHE A 72 16.39 2.28 -6.73
C PHE A 72 17.25 2.06 -7.98
N VAL A 73 18.55 1.82 -7.79
CA VAL A 73 19.51 1.62 -8.89
C VAL A 73 19.14 0.41 -9.75
N ASP A 74 18.72 -0.69 -9.12
CA ASP A 74 18.31 -1.93 -9.79
C ASP A 74 17.01 -1.73 -10.61
N GLN A 75 16.22 -0.70 -10.29
CA GLN A 75 15.05 -0.27 -11.05
C GLN A 75 15.39 0.75 -12.16
N GLY A 76 16.68 1.05 -12.39
CA GLY A 76 17.13 2.01 -13.39
C GLY A 76 16.98 3.48 -12.99
N ARG A 77 16.78 3.78 -11.69
CA ARG A 77 16.63 5.14 -11.19
C ARG A 77 17.54 5.44 -9.99
N ILE A 78 17.73 6.71 -9.69
CA ILE A 78 18.47 7.14 -8.51
C ILE A 78 17.48 7.79 -7.55
N TYR A 79 17.57 7.47 -6.26
CA TYR A 79 16.69 8.04 -5.25
C TYR A 79 16.73 9.57 -5.27
N GLY A 80 15.56 10.20 -5.39
CA GLY A 80 15.42 11.65 -5.43
C GLY A 80 15.83 12.32 -6.74
N ASP A 81 15.91 11.59 -7.87
CA ASP A 81 16.23 12.16 -9.17
C ASP A 81 15.06 12.93 -9.80
N TYR A 82 15.40 13.98 -10.55
CA TYR A 82 14.45 14.76 -11.35
C TYR A 82 14.73 14.52 -12.83
N LYS A 83 13.77 13.89 -13.51
CA LYS A 83 13.81 13.58 -14.94
C LYS A 83 12.52 14.05 -15.59
N VAL A 84 12.60 14.97 -16.55
CA VAL A 84 11.43 15.51 -17.26
C VAL A 84 11.69 15.55 -18.76
N GLU A 85 10.74 15.02 -19.52
CA GLU A 85 10.80 14.86 -20.98
C GLU A 85 9.39 15.07 -21.59
N PRO A 86 9.09 16.24 -22.20
CA PRO A 86 9.87 17.47 -22.31
C PRO A 86 9.66 18.42 -21.11
N TYR A 87 10.61 19.31 -20.85
CA TYR A 87 10.40 20.37 -19.85
C TYR A 87 9.57 21.52 -20.40
N THR A 88 8.52 21.89 -19.65
CA THR A 88 7.68 23.06 -19.92
C THR A 88 7.53 23.91 -18.66
N VAL A 89 7.43 25.22 -18.84
CA VAL A 89 7.18 26.18 -17.74
C VAL A 89 5.71 26.19 -17.33
N ASP A 90 4.84 25.71 -18.22
CA ASP A 90 3.41 25.56 -17.98
C ASP A 90 2.90 24.22 -18.49
N ALA A 91 1.83 23.72 -17.88
CA ALA A 91 1.10 22.56 -18.39
C ALA A 91 0.40 22.87 -19.73
N ASN A 92 0.09 24.14 -19.99
CA ASN A 92 -0.56 24.58 -21.23
C ASN A 92 0.43 24.92 -22.36
N GLN A 93 1.74 24.95 -22.05
CA GLN A 93 2.76 25.25 -23.05
C GLN A 93 2.92 24.04 -23.96
N VAL A 94 2.74 24.23 -25.27
CA VAL A 94 2.97 23.18 -26.25
C VAL A 94 4.48 22.96 -26.39
N PRO A 95 5.02 21.78 -26.08
CA PRO A 95 6.44 21.51 -26.24
C PRO A 95 6.82 21.60 -27.72
N SER A 96 7.91 22.30 -28.03
CA SER A 96 8.41 22.38 -29.40
C SER A 96 9.06 21.05 -29.81
N GLU A 97 8.58 20.47 -30.92
CA GLU A 97 9.11 19.23 -31.51
C GLU A 97 10.52 19.39 -32.10
N PHE A 98 10.99 20.63 -32.28
CA PHE A 98 12.32 20.93 -32.83
C PHE A 98 13.43 20.90 -31.77
N LEU A 99 13.07 20.88 -30.47
CA LEU A 99 14.05 20.81 -29.39
C LEU A 99 14.64 19.41 -29.31
N THR A 100 15.96 19.31 -29.33
CA THR A 100 16.71 18.05 -29.24
C THR A 100 17.83 18.12 -28.20
N GLY A 101 18.24 16.96 -27.69
CA GLY A 101 19.31 16.85 -26.69
C GLY A 101 18.85 16.93 -25.23
N ASN A 102 19.81 16.82 -24.32
CA ASN A 102 19.61 16.78 -22.86
C ASN A 102 20.46 17.83 -22.13
N THR A 103 19.91 18.38 -21.04
CA THR A 103 20.67 19.10 -20.02
C THR A 103 20.80 18.18 -18.81
N GLU A 104 22.03 17.75 -18.51
CA GLU A 104 22.31 16.84 -17.40
C GLU A 104 23.13 17.53 -16.30
N VAL A 105 22.62 17.50 -15.07
CA VAL A 105 23.34 17.91 -13.85
C VAL A 105 23.48 16.70 -12.94
N LYS A 106 24.64 16.06 -13.01
CA LYS A 106 25.00 14.91 -12.16
C LYS A 106 25.99 15.30 -11.08
N LEU A 107 25.67 14.97 -9.83
CA LEU A 107 26.56 15.18 -8.68
C LEU A 107 27.47 13.96 -8.44
N ILE A 108 28.69 14.21 -7.97
CA ILE A 108 29.65 13.16 -7.57
C ILE A 108 29.24 12.53 -6.23
N ALA A 109 28.60 13.31 -5.35
CA ALA A 109 27.96 12.76 -4.17
C ALA A 109 26.91 11.71 -4.58
N GLN A 110 26.75 10.68 -3.76
CA GLN A 110 25.76 9.63 -4.05
C GLN A 110 24.42 9.94 -3.36
N SER A 111 23.34 9.33 -3.84
CA SER A 111 22.03 9.44 -3.21
C SER A 111 22.03 8.86 -1.80
N THR A 112 21.13 9.33 -0.94
CA THR A 112 21.03 8.86 0.45
C THR A 112 19.59 8.61 0.86
N PRO A 113 19.00 7.46 0.48
CA PRO A 113 17.73 7.02 1.05
C PRO A 113 17.87 6.90 2.57
N SER A 114 16.83 7.32 3.29
CA SER A 114 16.74 7.21 4.74
C SER A 114 15.67 6.19 5.11
N THR A 115 15.87 5.52 6.23
CA THR A 115 14.94 4.50 6.74
C THR A 115 14.83 4.61 8.24
N GLN A 116 13.70 4.15 8.79
CA GLN A 116 13.55 4.03 10.22
C GLN A 116 14.41 2.88 10.76
N VAL A 117 15.11 3.11 11.87
CA VAL A 117 15.85 2.08 12.58
C VAL A 117 14.85 1.20 13.32
N ASN A 118 14.92 -0.11 13.06
CA ASN A 118 13.93 -1.07 13.55
C ASN A 118 13.80 -1.02 15.09
N GLY A 119 12.55 -0.98 15.59
CA GLY A 119 12.27 -0.85 17.02
C GLY A 119 12.50 0.56 17.61
N SER A 120 12.71 1.58 16.78
CA SER A 120 12.86 2.97 17.21
C SER A 120 12.15 3.93 16.24
N SER A 121 12.00 5.19 16.60
CA SER A 121 11.50 6.26 15.71
C SER A 121 12.59 7.00 14.93
N LEU A 122 13.85 6.51 15.01
CA LEU A 122 14.99 7.19 14.44
C LEU A 122 15.03 7.00 12.92
N ILE A 123 14.92 8.09 12.17
CA ILE A 123 15.01 8.07 10.71
C ILE A 123 16.40 8.54 10.29
N CYS A 124 17.20 7.61 9.77
CA CYS A 124 18.55 7.92 9.31
C CYS A 124 18.96 7.09 8.09
N PRO A 125 19.95 7.56 7.32
CA PRO A 125 20.66 6.75 6.35
C PRO A 125 21.31 5.54 7.00
N ARG A 126 21.17 4.36 6.38
CA ARG A 126 21.82 3.14 6.88
C ARG A 126 22.82 2.61 5.86
N PHE A 127 24.10 2.68 6.20
CA PHE A 127 25.20 2.30 5.31
C PHE A 127 25.63 0.85 5.54
N TRP A 128 24.84 -0.08 5.03
CA TRP A 128 25.15 -1.51 5.09
C TRP A 128 24.69 -2.23 3.84
N THR A 129 25.30 -3.39 3.62
CA THR A 129 24.93 -4.37 2.58
C THR A 129 24.51 -5.67 3.23
N GLN A 130 23.50 -6.32 2.68
CA GLN A 130 23.09 -7.67 3.05
C GLN A 130 22.82 -8.50 1.79
N SER A 131 23.17 -9.77 1.86
CA SER A 131 22.93 -10.74 0.79
C SER A 131 22.33 -11.98 1.42
N GLY A 132 21.10 -12.32 1.02
CA GLY A 132 20.36 -13.44 1.61
C GLY A 132 20.15 -13.26 3.12
N GLU A 133 20.40 -14.34 3.87
CA GLU A 133 20.21 -14.38 5.33
C GLU A 133 21.44 -13.91 6.13
N GLU A 134 22.51 -13.47 5.46
CA GLU A 134 23.72 -12.99 6.15
C GLU A 134 23.43 -11.75 7.01
N PRO A 135 24.13 -11.57 8.15
CA PRO A 135 24.01 -10.36 8.95
C PRO A 135 24.46 -9.13 8.15
N PRO A 136 23.86 -7.95 8.40
CA PRO A 136 24.17 -6.71 7.70
C PRO A 136 25.64 -6.30 7.94
N LYS A 137 26.39 -6.08 6.86
CA LYS A 137 27.79 -5.66 6.92
C LYS A 137 27.89 -4.16 6.63
N PHE A 138 28.56 -3.42 7.51
CA PHE A 138 28.80 -1.99 7.30
C PHE A 138 29.54 -1.77 5.98
N THR A 139 29.09 -0.77 5.22
CA THR A 139 29.73 -0.34 3.98
C THR A 139 30.11 1.12 4.14
N ALA A 140 31.37 1.46 3.89
CA ALA A 140 31.83 2.83 3.99
C ALA A 140 31.02 3.72 3.02
N PRO A 141 30.33 4.77 3.52
CA PRO A 141 29.60 5.67 2.65
C PRO A 141 30.59 6.49 1.81
N GLY A 142 30.30 6.65 0.52
CA GLY A 142 30.97 7.66 -0.31
C GLY A 142 30.56 9.09 0.08
N LEU A 143 31.03 10.10 -0.67
CA LEU A 143 30.66 11.51 -0.44
C LEU A 143 29.13 11.69 -0.41
N ARG A 144 28.61 12.34 0.65
CA ARG A 144 27.18 12.69 0.84
C ARG A 144 27.04 14.14 1.29
N PHE A 145 25.89 14.73 0.98
CA PHE A 145 25.43 15.97 1.60
C PHE A 145 24.22 15.63 2.46
N LEU A 146 24.26 16.00 3.73
CA LEU A 146 23.21 15.74 4.71
C LEU A 146 23.06 16.97 5.60
N TYR A 147 21.83 17.26 5.99
CA TYR A 147 21.54 18.16 7.10
C TYR A 147 21.81 17.45 8.42
N TRP A 148 22.13 18.24 9.44
CA TRP A 148 21.80 17.86 10.80
C TRP A 148 20.28 18.00 10.94
N SER A 149 19.57 16.87 11.05
CA SER A 149 18.10 16.89 11.11
C SER A 149 17.58 17.09 12.53
N GLU A 150 18.13 16.35 13.49
CA GLU A 150 17.79 16.46 14.91
C GLU A 150 18.85 15.81 15.79
N SER A 151 18.66 15.83 17.10
CA SER A 151 19.40 14.99 18.04
C SER A 151 18.40 14.17 18.84
N SER A 152 18.61 12.86 18.86
CA SER A 152 17.69 11.94 19.51
C SER A 152 18.42 11.03 20.49
N GLY A 153 17.72 10.70 21.58
CA GLY A 153 18.23 9.86 22.65
C GLY A 153 18.20 8.38 22.27
N VAL A 154 19.33 7.71 22.42
CA VAL A 154 19.45 6.26 22.34
C VAL A 154 19.91 5.70 23.68
N TYR A 155 19.38 4.53 24.03
CA TYR A 155 19.87 3.76 25.17
C TYR A 155 20.90 2.76 24.67
N LEU A 156 22.12 2.87 25.16
CA LEU A 156 23.22 1.95 24.87
C LEU A 156 23.40 1.00 26.04
N PHE A 157 23.48 -0.29 25.74
CA PHE A 157 23.84 -1.33 26.70
C PHE A 157 25.33 -1.62 26.60
N ASP A 158 26.01 -1.67 27.74
CA ASP A 158 27.38 -2.19 27.85
C ASP A 158 27.34 -3.59 28.45
N ASP A 159 27.47 -4.61 27.59
CA ASP A 159 27.46 -6.02 27.99
C ASP A 159 28.67 -6.43 28.86
N VAL A 160 29.64 -5.54 29.10
CA VAL A 160 30.89 -5.86 29.80
C VAL A 160 30.93 -5.32 31.24
N THR A 161 30.47 -4.09 31.51
CA THR A 161 30.71 -3.46 32.82
C THR A 161 29.48 -2.95 33.58
N ASN A 162 28.32 -2.80 32.95
CA ASN A 162 27.11 -2.33 33.64
C ASN A 162 25.82 -2.74 32.89
N PHE A 163 24.91 -3.43 33.57
CA PHE A 163 23.60 -3.82 33.02
C PHE A 163 22.58 -2.66 32.96
N GLU A 164 22.95 -1.47 33.43
CA GLU A 164 22.09 -0.29 33.40
C GLU A 164 22.24 0.45 32.06
N PRO A 165 21.14 0.72 31.33
CA PRO A 165 21.20 1.38 30.03
C PRO A 165 21.68 2.83 30.17
N VAL A 166 22.70 3.20 29.40
CA VAL A 166 23.21 4.58 29.36
C VAL A 166 22.43 5.35 28.29
N TYR A 167 21.79 6.45 28.69
CA TYR A 167 21.13 7.37 27.77
C TYR A 167 22.17 8.28 27.11
N GLN A 168 22.28 8.22 25.78
CA GLN A 168 23.16 9.07 24.98
C GLN A 168 22.36 9.80 23.90
N ASN A 169 22.57 11.10 23.75
CA ASN A 169 21.98 11.87 22.66
C ASN A 169 22.89 11.78 21.42
N VAL A 170 22.37 11.27 20.31
CA VAL A 170 23.12 11.14 19.05
C VAL A 170 22.61 12.13 18.00
N PRO A 171 23.51 12.82 17.27
CA PRO A 171 23.09 13.66 16.15
C PRO A 171 22.63 12.78 14.99
N LEU A 172 21.46 13.05 14.44
CA LEU A 172 20.95 12.41 13.25
C LEU A 172 21.27 13.27 12.03
N LEU A 173 21.84 12.63 11.02
CA LEU A 173 22.11 13.24 9.72
C LEU A 173 21.12 12.70 8.70
N ASN A 174 20.50 13.56 7.93
CA ASN A 174 19.49 13.16 6.94
C ASN A 174 19.48 14.09 5.72
N HIS A 175 18.90 13.64 4.61
CA HIS A 175 18.66 14.51 3.45
C HIS A 175 17.48 15.47 3.70
N TYR A 176 16.59 15.13 4.63
CA TYR A 176 15.62 16.05 5.21
C TYR A 176 16.25 16.92 6.30
N ASN A 177 15.88 18.20 6.35
CA ASN A 177 16.38 19.13 7.37
C ASN A 177 15.77 18.92 8.77
N ASN A 178 14.69 18.15 8.87
CA ASN A 178 14.01 17.82 10.13
C ASN A 178 13.36 16.45 9.95
N THR A 179 13.54 15.54 10.92
CA THR A 179 12.99 14.17 10.90
C THR A 179 12.19 13.82 12.16
N SER A 180 11.88 14.82 12.98
CA SER A 180 11.27 14.61 14.29
C SER A 180 9.87 13.98 14.23
N GLY A 181 9.63 13.04 15.15
CA GLY A 181 8.35 12.33 15.33
C GLY A 181 8.28 10.97 14.64
N ASP A 182 7.28 10.17 15.01
CA ASP A 182 7.08 8.80 14.50
C ASP A 182 6.52 8.76 13.06
N ASN A 183 6.01 9.88 12.58
CA ASN A 183 5.48 10.06 11.24
C ASN A 183 5.72 11.52 10.78
N PRO A 184 6.96 11.87 10.42
CA PRO A 184 7.33 13.25 10.17
C PRO A 184 6.49 13.88 9.06
N ASN A 185 6.12 15.14 9.29
CA ASN A 185 5.48 15.98 8.29
C ASN A 185 6.52 16.93 7.70
N PHE A 186 6.86 16.73 6.43
CA PHE A 186 7.84 17.56 5.74
C PHE A 186 7.21 18.74 4.99
N ALA A 187 5.95 19.09 5.26
CA ALA A 187 5.34 20.30 4.71
C ALA A 187 6.18 21.55 5.04
N GLY A 188 6.52 22.34 4.02
CA GLY A 188 7.40 23.52 4.15
C GLY A 188 8.87 23.22 4.50
N GLN A 189 9.25 21.96 4.67
CA GLN A 189 10.61 21.54 5.01
C GLN A 189 11.51 21.46 3.77
N TYR A 190 12.83 21.43 4.01
CA TYR A 190 13.85 21.40 2.98
C TYR A 190 14.36 19.99 2.73
N ASP A 191 14.62 19.69 1.45
CA ASP A 191 15.13 18.42 0.98
C ASP A 191 16.35 18.61 0.08
N LEU A 192 17.37 17.80 0.30
CA LEU A 192 18.54 17.72 -0.56
C LEU A 192 18.32 16.85 -1.81
N ASN A 193 17.17 16.22 -2.00
CA ASN A 193 16.84 15.55 -3.26
C ASN A 193 16.54 16.57 -4.38
N TRP A 194 16.60 16.13 -5.64
CA TRP A 194 16.24 16.95 -6.80
C TRP A 194 14.74 17.00 -7.04
N ALA A 195 14.03 15.93 -6.70
CA ALA A 195 12.58 15.82 -6.75
C ALA A 195 12.07 15.11 -5.49
N PRO A 196 10.79 15.29 -5.12
CA PRO A 196 10.15 14.44 -4.12
C PRO A 196 10.20 12.98 -4.56
N GLU A 197 10.48 12.08 -3.63
CA GLU A 197 10.53 10.64 -3.83
C GLU A 197 9.73 9.94 -2.73
N THR A 198 9.21 8.74 -3.00
CA THR A 198 8.51 7.96 -1.97
C THR A 198 9.52 7.50 -0.92
N PRO A 199 9.39 7.94 0.35
CA PRO A 199 10.31 7.54 1.40
C PRO A 199 10.22 6.05 1.73
N LEU A 200 11.29 5.51 2.33
CA LEU A 200 11.34 4.13 2.83
C LEU A 200 10.96 4.03 4.32
N HIS A 201 10.30 5.05 4.85
CA HIS A 201 9.77 5.15 6.21
C HIS A 201 8.40 5.81 6.16
N ASP A 202 7.69 5.81 7.28
CA ASP A 202 6.39 6.46 7.36
C ASP A 202 6.55 7.99 7.32
N TYR A 203 5.64 8.65 6.62
CA TYR A 203 5.66 10.10 6.42
C TYR A 203 4.24 10.63 6.18
N THR A 204 3.99 11.88 6.56
CA THR A 204 2.67 12.52 6.35
C THR A 204 2.60 13.21 4.99
N MET A 205 3.69 13.88 4.60
CA MET A 205 3.78 14.66 3.37
C MET A 205 5.24 14.82 2.97
N ASN A 206 5.50 14.83 1.65
CA ASN A 206 6.83 15.08 1.11
C ASN A 206 7.19 16.58 1.13
N PRO A 207 8.48 16.91 1.26
CA PRO A 207 8.93 18.30 1.21
C PRO A 207 8.78 18.91 -0.18
N GLN A 208 8.40 20.18 -0.19
CA GLN A 208 8.23 20.98 -1.41
C GLN A 208 9.53 21.69 -1.80
N ASN A 209 10.36 22.02 -0.80
CA ASN A 209 11.58 22.80 -0.98
C ASN A 209 12.78 21.88 -1.28
N ASN A 210 12.74 21.25 -2.45
CA ASN A 210 13.86 20.44 -2.97
C ASN A 210 14.86 21.30 -3.77
N LEU A 211 16.02 20.72 -4.11
CA LEU A 211 17.11 21.44 -4.80
C LEU A 211 16.69 22.05 -6.14
N PHE A 212 15.85 21.34 -6.91
CA PHE A 212 15.41 21.83 -8.20
C PHE A 212 14.52 23.06 -8.03
N THR A 213 13.52 22.96 -7.16
CA THR A 213 12.53 24.00 -6.92
C THR A 213 13.17 25.26 -6.33
N GLN A 214 14.13 25.12 -5.43
CA GLN A 214 14.79 26.24 -4.75
C GLN A 214 15.84 26.97 -5.61
N TYR A 215 16.62 26.23 -6.40
CA TYR A 215 17.83 26.78 -7.02
C TYR A 215 17.84 26.78 -8.55
N TRP A 216 17.03 25.94 -9.18
CA TRP A 216 17.08 25.74 -10.64
C TRP A 216 15.83 26.15 -11.38
N ARG A 217 14.66 26.02 -10.75
CA ARG A 217 13.36 26.27 -11.39
C ARG A 217 13.25 27.67 -11.98
N ASP A 218 13.40 28.71 -11.19
CA ASP A 218 13.28 30.10 -11.66
C ASP A 218 14.28 30.44 -12.76
N TYR A 219 15.51 29.90 -12.64
CA TYR A 219 16.55 30.07 -13.63
C TYR A 219 16.15 29.43 -14.97
N LEU A 220 15.66 28.19 -14.96
CA LEU A 220 15.22 27.49 -16.16
C LEU A 220 13.94 28.08 -16.74
N ASP A 221 12.98 28.48 -15.91
CA ASP A 221 11.74 29.10 -16.32
C ASP A 221 11.99 30.39 -17.11
N SER A 222 13.00 31.17 -16.71
CA SER A 222 13.44 32.37 -17.46
C SER A 222 13.95 32.06 -18.87
N ILE A 223 14.49 30.86 -19.10
CA ILE A 223 15.04 30.42 -20.39
C ILE A 223 13.94 29.77 -21.23
N TYR A 224 13.09 28.95 -20.62
CA TYR A 224 12.08 28.11 -21.28
C TYR A 224 10.76 28.82 -21.53
N SER A 225 10.53 30.00 -20.92
CA SER A 225 9.35 30.83 -21.15
C SER A 225 9.11 31.14 -22.63
N ASP A 226 7.83 31.30 -23.01
CA ASP A 226 7.41 31.66 -24.37
C ASP A 226 7.80 33.09 -24.76
N ASP A 227 7.98 33.96 -23.76
CA ASP A 227 8.45 35.34 -23.93
C ASP A 227 9.98 35.47 -23.90
N ALA A 228 10.71 34.37 -23.65
CA ALA A 228 12.16 34.40 -23.57
C ALA A 228 12.77 34.72 -24.94
N ARG A 229 13.54 35.81 -25.01
CA ARG A 229 14.22 36.27 -26.22
C ARG A 229 15.67 36.58 -25.91
N ILE A 230 16.55 36.32 -26.87
CA ILE A 230 17.95 36.73 -26.83
C ILE A 230 18.11 37.94 -27.76
N LEU A 231 18.69 39.00 -27.23
CA LEU A 231 19.10 40.18 -27.97
C LEU A 231 20.63 40.15 -28.11
N GLU A 232 21.12 40.12 -29.34
CA GLU A 232 22.53 40.32 -29.68
C GLU A 232 22.66 41.68 -30.37
N ALA A 233 23.35 42.62 -29.72
CA ALA A 233 23.53 43.97 -30.24
C ALA A 233 24.86 44.57 -29.78
N SER A 234 25.31 45.62 -30.46
CA SER A 234 26.52 46.36 -30.10
C SER A 234 26.17 47.60 -29.27
N PHE A 235 26.91 47.83 -28.18
CA PHE A 235 26.72 48.95 -27.27
C PHE A 235 28.01 49.77 -27.12
N ALA A 236 27.88 51.09 -27.12
CA ALA A 236 28.96 52.02 -26.80
C ALA A 236 29.14 52.11 -25.27
N LEU A 237 29.89 51.15 -24.72
CA LEU A 237 30.19 51.07 -23.28
C LEU A 237 31.50 51.79 -22.95
N ASN A 238 31.48 52.64 -21.93
CA ASN A 238 32.67 53.34 -21.45
C ASN A 238 33.48 52.46 -20.48
N ASN A 239 34.73 52.84 -20.21
CA ASN A 239 35.59 52.11 -19.29
C ASN A 239 34.98 52.01 -17.87
N THR A 240 34.31 53.06 -17.40
CA THR A 240 33.58 53.03 -16.12
C THR A 240 32.44 52.03 -16.14
N ASP A 241 31.69 51.93 -17.25
CA ASP A 241 30.56 51.01 -17.35
C ASP A 241 31.01 49.54 -17.26
N ILE A 242 32.16 49.21 -17.85
CA ILE A 242 32.74 47.86 -17.80
C ILE A 242 33.32 47.55 -16.42
N LEU A 243 34.03 48.51 -15.81
CA LEU A 243 34.65 48.31 -14.50
C LEU A 243 33.64 48.18 -13.36
N SER A 244 32.49 48.86 -13.46
CA SER A 244 31.40 48.74 -12.48
C SER A 244 30.34 47.71 -12.87
N LEU A 245 30.56 46.94 -13.94
CA LEU A 245 29.54 46.04 -14.47
C LEU A 245 29.30 44.86 -13.52
N ASN A 246 28.05 44.67 -13.12
CA ASN A 246 27.63 43.48 -12.40
C ASN A 246 26.66 42.66 -13.27
N PHE A 247 26.89 41.35 -13.38
CA PHE A 247 26.01 40.47 -14.16
C PHE A 247 24.64 40.25 -13.49
N GLY A 248 24.51 40.63 -12.21
CA GLY A 248 23.23 40.74 -11.52
C GLY A 248 22.42 42.00 -11.86
N ASP A 249 22.98 42.95 -12.63
CA ASP A 249 22.29 44.18 -13.03
C ASP A 249 21.19 43.91 -14.07
N TYR A 250 20.12 44.71 -14.03
CA TYR A 250 19.11 44.75 -15.09
C TYR A 250 19.44 45.84 -16.09
N ILE A 251 19.51 45.47 -17.36
CA ILE A 251 19.77 46.39 -18.47
C ILE A 251 18.45 46.74 -19.14
N PHE A 252 18.04 48.00 -19.06
CA PHE A 252 16.91 48.50 -19.81
C PHE A 252 17.36 48.90 -21.22
N VAL A 253 16.74 48.28 -22.22
CA VAL A 253 16.95 48.61 -23.64
C VAL A 253 15.57 48.65 -24.29
N LYS A 254 15.09 49.87 -24.55
CA LYS A 254 13.83 50.17 -25.27
C LYS A 254 12.65 49.25 -24.90
N ASP A 255 11.83 49.72 -23.97
CA ASP A 255 10.56 49.09 -23.54
C ASP A 255 10.67 47.68 -22.92
N ALA A 256 11.90 47.16 -22.76
CA ALA A 256 12.16 45.86 -22.16
C ALA A 256 13.41 45.89 -21.28
N TYR A 257 13.40 45.01 -20.28
CA TYR A 257 14.55 44.75 -19.42
C TYR A 257 15.24 43.46 -19.84
N TRP A 258 16.54 43.42 -19.62
CA TRP A 258 17.40 42.36 -20.08
C TRP A 258 18.45 42.05 -19.02
N ARG A 259 18.86 40.78 -18.91
CA ARG A 259 20.04 40.38 -18.15
C ARG A 259 21.20 40.12 -19.10
N ILE A 260 22.41 40.36 -18.64
CA ILE A 260 23.62 40.09 -19.42
C ILE A 260 23.93 38.59 -19.37
N ILE A 261 24.16 37.99 -20.54
CA ILE A 261 24.68 36.62 -20.66
C ILE A 261 26.18 36.65 -20.94
N GLU A 262 26.59 37.50 -21.88
CA GLU A 262 27.95 37.51 -22.43
C GLU A 262 28.28 38.91 -22.96
N LEU A 263 29.53 39.34 -22.74
CA LEU A 263 30.13 40.46 -23.46
C LEU A 263 31.32 39.93 -24.27
N SER A 264 31.39 40.30 -25.53
CA SER A 264 32.50 39.96 -26.41
C SER A 264 33.13 41.21 -27.01
N ASP A 265 34.41 41.09 -27.36
CA ASP A 265 35.14 42.08 -28.18
C ASP A 265 35.28 43.48 -27.55
N TYR A 266 35.33 43.57 -26.20
CA TYR A 266 35.69 44.84 -25.55
C TYR A 266 37.17 45.17 -25.80
N LYS A 267 37.44 46.34 -26.40
CA LYS A 267 38.79 46.83 -26.64
C LYS A 267 39.10 48.03 -25.75
N MET A 268 40.01 47.83 -24.79
CA MET A 268 40.54 48.89 -23.95
C MET A 268 41.29 49.94 -24.79
N GLY A 269 40.85 51.19 -24.76
CA GLY A 269 41.55 52.33 -25.38
C GLY A 269 41.12 52.70 -26.81
N GLN A 270 40.17 51.98 -27.43
CA GLN A 270 39.50 52.42 -28.66
C GLN A 270 38.01 52.61 -28.41
N TYR A 271 37.43 53.69 -28.97
CA TYR A 271 35.99 53.94 -28.93
C TYR A 271 35.26 53.06 -29.96
N GLU A 272 35.26 51.76 -29.74
CA GLU A 272 34.53 50.79 -30.55
C GLU A 272 33.38 50.19 -29.72
N SER A 273 32.21 50.01 -30.36
CA SER A 273 31.05 49.41 -29.70
C SER A 273 31.30 47.92 -29.40
N THR A 274 30.97 47.51 -28.18
CA THR A 274 31.16 46.16 -27.63
C THR A 274 29.93 45.31 -27.94
N ARG A 275 30.13 44.07 -28.37
CA ARG A 275 29.02 43.17 -28.65
C ARG A 275 28.53 42.55 -27.34
N VAL A 276 27.23 42.65 -27.08
CA VAL A 276 26.60 42.13 -25.86
C VAL A 276 25.46 41.19 -26.23
N LYS A 277 25.41 40.06 -25.54
CA LYS A 277 24.32 39.10 -25.59
C LYS A 277 23.49 39.22 -24.33
N LEU A 278 22.22 39.52 -24.53
CA LEU A 278 21.25 39.85 -23.50
C LEU A 278 20.10 38.85 -23.52
N LEU A 279 19.59 38.42 -22.36
CA LEU A 279 18.36 37.63 -22.25
C LEU A 279 17.24 38.50 -21.69
N LYS A 280 16.08 38.48 -22.35
CA LYS A 280 14.91 39.24 -21.89
C LYS A 280 14.48 38.77 -20.51
N VAL A 281 14.20 39.73 -19.64
CA VAL A 281 13.67 39.50 -18.30
C VAL A 281 12.54 40.50 -18.02
N SER A 282 11.63 40.13 -17.12
CA SER A 282 10.55 41.00 -16.67
C SER A 282 10.73 41.28 -15.17
N PRO A 283 11.56 42.27 -14.79
CA PRO A 283 11.79 42.59 -13.39
C PRO A 283 10.49 43.07 -12.76
N GLY A 284 10.12 42.46 -11.64
CA GLY A 284 8.86 42.75 -10.95
C GLY A 284 7.62 42.11 -11.59
N ALA A 285 7.76 41.26 -12.62
CA ALA A 285 6.70 40.31 -12.90
C ALA A 285 6.49 39.48 -11.63
N PRO A 286 5.26 39.36 -11.10
CA PRO A 286 5.01 38.46 -9.99
C PRO A 286 5.58 37.11 -10.41
N ALA A 287 6.39 36.49 -9.56
CA ALA A 287 6.87 35.13 -9.78
C ALA A 287 5.68 34.34 -10.32
N LYS A 288 5.82 33.78 -11.53
CA LYS A 288 4.74 33.09 -12.24
C LYS A 288 4.05 32.22 -11.20
N PRO A 289 2.76 32.47 -10.86
CA PRO A 289 2.26 32.24 -9.51
C PRO A 289 2.64 30.85 -9.09
N ALA A 290 3.66 30.74 -8.21
CA ALA A 290 3.94 29.48 -7.56
C ALA A 290 2.60 29.02 -7.00
N CYS A 291 2.31 27.72 -7.13
CA CYS A 291 1.03 27.19 -6.71
C CYS A 291 0.61 27.85 -5.38
N ASN A 292 -0.52 28.57 -5.40
CA ASN A 292 -1.00 29.32 -4.24
C ASN A 292 -1.61 28.41 -3.17
N LEU A 293 -1.42 27.10 -3.33
CA LEU A 293 -1.90 26.06 -2.46
C LEU A 293 -0.70 25.24 -1.97
N ILE A 294 -0.74 24.89 -0.70
CA ILE A 294 0.30 24.11 -0.04
C ILE A 294 -0.27 22.70 0.14
N PRO A 295 0.26 21.65 -0.51
CA PRO A 295 -0.03 20.27 -0.14
C PRO A 295 0.34 20.02 1.32
N VAL A 296 -0.60 19.47 2.10
CA VAL A 296 -0.45 19.27 3.54
C VAL A 296 -0.54 17.81 3.98
N SER A 297 -1.29 16.97 3.26
CA SER A 297 -1.40 15.54 3.54
C SER A 297 -1.87 14.77 2.30
N ASN A 298 -1.70 13.46 2.33
CA ASN A 298 -2.26 12.55 1.33
C ASN A 298 -3.35 11.70 2.00
N ASN A 299 -4.47 11.52 1.32
CA ASN A 299 -5.50 10.58 1.73
C ASN A 299 -5.08 9.14 1.40
N PRO A 300 -5.72 8.12 2.03
CA PRO A 300 -5.42 6.71 1.75
C PRO A 300 -5.61 6.29 0.29
N ASP A 301 -6.43 7.03 -0.47
CA ASP A 301 -6.66 6.83 -1.91
C ASP A 301 -5.58 7.47 -2.81
N GLY A 302 -4.57 8.10 -2.20
CA GLY A 302 -3.47 8.80 -2.88
C GLY A 302 -3.80 10.23 -3.32
N SER A 303 -5.02 10.73 -3.07
CA SER A 303 -5.37 12.11 -3.35
C SER A 303 -4.66 13.07 -2.38
N VAL A 304 -4.20 14.20 -2.90
CA VAL A 304 -3.42 15.19 -2.14
C VAL A 304 -4.36 16.28 -1.64
N ASN A 305 -4.35 16.51 -0.33
CA ASN A 305 -5.06 17.61 0.32
C ASN A 305 -4.19 18.87 0.27
N PHE A 306 -4.83 20.00 -0.04
CA PHE A 306 -4.17 21.29 -0.10
C PHE A 306 -4.75 22.26 0.93
N GLU A 307 -3.94 23.22 1.34
CA GLU A 307 -4.36 24.36 2.15
C GLU A 307 -3.93 25.67 1.49
N THR A 308 -4.67 26.73 1.75
CA THR A 308 -4.21 28.09 1.44
C THR A 308 -3.04 28.47 2.38
N PRO A 309 -2.23 29.48 2.05
CA PRO A 309 -1.20 29.98 2.96
C PRO A 309 -1.74 30.48 4.32
N ALA A 310 -3.04 30.73 4.40
CA ALA A 310 -3.76 31.08 5.62
C ALA A 310 -4.27 29.86 6.42
N GLY A 311 -3.93 28.63 6.02
CA GLY A 311 -4.28 27.37 6.70
C GLY A 311 -5.70 26.86 6.44
N ALA A 312 -6.44 27.44 5.47
CA ALA A 312 -7.76 26.94 5.11
C ALA A 312 -7.67 25.79 4.10
N SER A 313 -8.29 24.64 4.41
CA SER A 313 -8.33 23.46 3.53
C SER A 313 -9.10 23.73 2.25
N VAL A 314 -8.52 23.36 1.11
CA VAL A 314 -9.06 23.57 -0.24
C VAL A 314 -8.68 22.42 -1.16
N SER A 315 -9.47 22.18 -2.20
CA SER A 315 -9.12 21.19 -3.22
C SER A 315 -7.99 21.70 -4.12
N GLY A 316 -7.06 20.82 -4.49
CA GLY A 316 -5.97 21.15 -5.40
C GLY A 316 -6.46 21.58 -6.79
N THR A 317 -5.68 22.40 -7.49
CA THR A 317 -5.92 22.75 -8.90
C THR A 317 -5.00 21.95 -9.82
N GLN A 318 -5.38 21.78 -11.09
CA GLN A 318 -4.53 21.13 -12.10
C GLN A 318 -3.15 21.78 -12.20
N TYR A 319 -3.12 23.11 -12.19
CA TYR A 319 -1.89 23.89 -12.21
C TYR A 319 -0.99 23.55 -11.02
N CYS A 320 -1.55 23.58 -9.81
CA CYS A 320 -0.85 23.25 -8.57
C CYS A 320 -0.35 21.81 -8.53
N CYS A 321 -1.15 20.88 -9.04
CA CYS A 321 -0.80 19.48 -9.12
C CYS A 321 0.46 19.27 -9.98
N ASN A 322 0.44 19.82 -11.19
CA ASN A 322 1.57 19.72 -12.11
C ASN A 322 2.79 20.50 -11.59
N TYR A 323 2.57 21.61 -10.88
CA TYR A 323 3.63 22.42 -10.28
C TYR A 323 4.48 21.61 -9.30
N PHE A 324 3.86 20.77 -8.46
CA PHE A 324 4.55 19.87 -7.52
C PHE A 324 4.95 18.52 -8.14
N ASN A 325 4.84 18.38 -9.46
CA ASN A 325 5.08 17.12 -10.17
C ASN A 325 4.19 15.96 -9.67
N PHE A 326 2.95 16.27 -9.30
CA PHE A 326 1.90 15.31 -9.01
C PHE A 326 1.06 15.01 -10.27
N THR A 327 0.17 14.02 -10.21
CA THR A 327 -0.66 13.60 -11.35
C THR A 327 -2.08 14.11 -11.18
N TRP A 328 -2.54 14.94 -12.12
CA TRP A 328 -3.91 15.44 -12.13
C TRP A 328 -4.89 14.44 -12.78
N SER A 329 -6.01 14.15 -12.12
CA SER A 329 -7.10 13.36 -12.68
C SER A 329 -8.24 14.25 -13.17
N VAL A 330 -8.46 14.27 -14.48
CA VAL A 330 -9.59 15.01 -15.10
C VAL A 330 -10.96 14.41 -14.76
N ASN A 331 -11.01 13.13 -14.37
CA ASN A 331 -12.27 12.45 -14.08
C ASN A 331 -12.78 12.77 -12.66
N THR A 332 -11.85 12.88 -11.70
CA THR A 332 -12.20 13.16 -10.30
C THR A 332 -12.01 14.62 -9.92
N ASN A 333 -11.38 15.45 -10.77
CA ASN A 333 -10.94 16.80 -10.45
C ASN A 333 -10.08 16.86 -9.17
N LEU A 334 -9.25 15.84 -8.97
CA LEU A 334 -8.35 15.73 -7.82
C LEU A 334 -6.91 15.54 -8.29
N CYS A 335 -6.00 16.01 -7.45
CA CYS A 335 -4.57 15.78 -7.62
C CYS A 335 -4.16 14.54 -6.84
N TYR A 336 -3.37 13.66 -7.46
CA TYR A 336 -2.83 12.46 -6.83
C TYR A 336 -1.32 12.58 -6.75
N GLY A 337 -0.74 12.25 -5.59
CA GLY A 337 0.71 12.21 -5.43
C GLY A 337 1.30 11.23 -6.45
N GLN A 338 2.51 11.50 -6.95
CA GLN A 338 3.20 10.47 -7.74
C GLN A 338 3.48 9.29 -6.80
N VAL A 339 2.74 8.19 -6.98
CA VAL A 339 3.15 6.87 -6.53
C VAL A 339 4.37 6.47 -7.35
N ARG A 340 5.53 7.03 -7.00
CA ARG A 340 6.79 6.46 -7.44
C ARG A 340 6.94 5.16 -6.68
N ASP A 341 6.84 4.05 -7.41
CA ASP A 341 6.83 2.68 -6.91
C ASP A 341 7.68 2.54 -5.64
N ARG A 342 7.09 2.24 -4.48
CA ARG A 342 7.89 1.89 -3.30
C ARG A 342 8.58 0.56 -3.62
N PRO A 343 9.93 0.50 -3.68
CA PRO A 343 10.60 -0.76 -3.94
C PRO A 343 10.23 -1.78 -2.86
N GLY A 344 9.74 -2.95 -3.26
CA GLY A 344 9.27 -4.01 -2.35
C GLY A 344 7.76 -4.10 -2.17
N VAL A 345 6.98 -3.25 -2.82
CA VAL A 345 5.52 -3.36 -2.88
C VAL A 345 5.14 -3.76 -4.30
N SER A 346 4.61 -4.97 -4.45
CA SER A 346 4.09 -5.44 -5.74
C SER A 346 3.03 -4.45 -6.23
N LYS A 347 3.11 -4.04 -7.49
CA LYS A 347 1.97 -3.37 -8.15
C LYS A 347 0.75 -4.29 -8.01
N PRO A 348 -0.46 -3.77 -7.77
CA PRO A 348 -1.66 -4.56 -7.85
C PRO A 348 -1.68 -5.21 -9.24
N ASN A 349 -1.45 -6.52 -9.31
CA ASN A 349 -1.62 -7.28 -10.54
C ASN A 349 -2.99 -7.95 -10.49
N ASN A 350 -3.61 -8.08 -11.65
CA ASN A 350 -4.86 -8.81 -11.85
C ASN A 350 -4.56 -10.24 -12.30
N ASP A 351 -3.41 -10.79 -11.89
CA ASP A 351 -2.99 -12.12 -12.29
C ASP A 351 -3.80 -13.17 -11.53
N THR A 352 -4.76 -13.75 -12.25
CA THR A 352 -5.72 -14.75 -11.74
C THR A 352 -5.13 -16.15 -11.65
N THR A 353 -3.84 -16.33 -11.94
CA THR A 353 -3.18 -17.64 -11.86
C THR A 353 -2.55 -17.97 -10.50
N GLY A 354 -2.53 -17.00 -9.57
CA GLY A 354 -2.12 -17.21 -8.17
C GLY A 354 -3.27 -17.72 -7.30
N LYS A 355 -3.13 -18.91 -6.72
CA LYS A 355 -4.02 -19.38 -5.64
C LYS A 355 -3.86 -18.45 -4.43
N GLY A 356 -4.97 -17.90 -3.92
CA GLY A 356 -4.96 -16.86 -2.90
C GLY A 356 -4.71 -17.39 -1.49
N GLU A 357 -3.55 -17.05 -0.91
CA GLU A 357 -3.35 -16.98 0.53
C GLU A 357 -3.60 -15.52 0.96
N ILE A 358 -4.39 -15.30 2.00
CA ILE A 358 -4.57 -13.97 2.60
C ILE A 358 -3.36 -13.69 3.49
N THR A 359 -2.51 -12.72 3.11
CA THR A 359 -1.19 -12.48 3.72
C THR A 359 -1.15 -11.22 4.61
N SER A 360 -0.82 -11.40 5.90
CA SER A 360 -0.06 -10.48 6.80
C SER A 360 -0.63 -9.11 7.28
N PHE A 361 -0.39 -8.80 8.58
CA PHE A 361 -0.23 -7.44 9.10
C PHE A 361 1.18 -6.92 8.75
N ASN A 362 1.30 -6.42 7.51
CA ASN A 362 2.31 -5.45 7.04
C ASN A 362 1.79 -4.82 5.73
N SER A 363 0.52 -4.46 5.74
CA SER A 363 -0.17 -3.89 4.58
C SER A 363 0.01 -2.37 4.58
N ILE A 364 0.66 -1.88 3.52
CA ILE A 364 0.64 -0.48 3.13
C ILE A 364 -0.81 -0.08 2.83
N SER A 365 -1.37 0.75 3.72
CA SER A 365 -2.67 1.45 3.60
C SER A 365 -3.93 0.57 3.55
N VAL A 366 -4.91 0.89 4.40
CA VAL A 366 -6.27 0.33 4.32
C VAL A 366 -7.31 1.45 4.30
N GLY A 367 -8.25 1.37 3.38
CA GLY A 367 -9.51 2.11 3.45
C GLY A 367 -10.43 1.53 4.52
N ALA A 368 -11.25 2.39 5.13
CA ALA A 368 -11.76 2.27 6.50
C ALA A 368 -12.75 1.14 6.81
N ASN A 369 -13.25 0.37 5.85
CA ASN A 369 -14.07 -0.84 6.06
C ASN A 369 -14.14 -1.63 4.75
N ASN A 370 -13.26 -2.62 4.55
CA ASN A 370 -13.20 -3.38 3.30
C ASN A 370 -13.72 -4.82 3.46
N VAL A 371 -14.65 -5.21 2.58
CA VAL A 371 -15.00 -6.60 2.28
C VAL A 371 -14.20 -7.01 1.05
N ILE A 372 -13.29 -7.96 1.20
CA ILE A 372 -12.54 -8.51 0.06
C ILE A 372 -13.50 -9.40 -0.72
N THR A 373 -14.03 -8.89 -1.84
CA THR A 373 -14.88 -9.64 -2.73
C THR A 373 -14.02 -10.40 -3.74
N THR A 374 -14.29 -11.69 -3.90
CA THR A 374 -13.60 -12.54 -4.87
C THR A 374 -14.61 -13.31 -5.70
N ASN A 375 -14.21 -13.82 -6.85
CA ASN A 375 -14.97 -14.87 -7.52
C ASN A 375 -14.11 -16.13 -7.41
N LYS A 376 -14.67 -17.25 -6.94
CA LYS A 376 -13.96 -18.52 -6.68
C LYS A 376 -12.93 -18.42 -5.54
N LEU A 377 -13.40 -18.05 -4.33
CA LEU A 377 -12.56 -17.93 -3.13
C LEU A 377 -12.19 -19.32 -2.59
N ASP A 378 -10.89 -19.56 -2.39
CA ASP A 378 -10.39 -20.69 -1.61
C ASP A 378 -9.79 -20.20 -0.29
N ALA A 379 -10.38 -20.67 0.80
CA ALA A 379 -10.21 -20.24 2.18
C ALA A 379 -9.03 -20.84 2.94
N GLY A 380 -8.44 -21.92 2.43
CA GLY A 380 -7.40 -22.67 3.14
C GLY A 380 -7.80 -23.13 4.56
N SER A 381 -6.80 -23.35 5.43
CA SER A 381 -7.00 -23.67 6.86
C SER A 381 -7.19 -22.38 7.64
N SER A 382 -8.38 -22.22 8.18
CA SER A 382 -8.76 -21.02 8.88
C SER A 382 -9.07 -21.34 10.33
N THR A 383 -8.39 -20.66 11.24
CA THR A 383 -8.68 -20.69 12.68
C THR A 383 -9.55 -19.50 13.11
N PHE A 384 -9.69 -18.50 12.22
CA PHE A 384 -10.56 -17.33 12.33
C PHE A 384 -10.61 -16.58 10.97
N SER A 385 -11.62 -16.85 10.12
CA SER A 385 -11.65 -16.26 8.76
C SER A 385 -13.04 -15.98 8.18
N MET A 386 -13.10 -14.97 7.29
CA MET A 386 -14.30 -14.53 6.58
C MET A 386 -14.05 -14.41 5.07
N PHE A 387 -14.96 -14.99 4.27
CA PHE A 387 -14.88 -15.03 2.80
C PHE A 387 -16.15 -14.47 2.14
N ALA A 388 -16.03 -13.63 1.09
CA ALA A 388 -17.15 -13.04 0.34
C ALA A 388 -16.95 -13.06 -1.21
N GLY A 389 -17.98 -13.41 -1.99
CA GLY A 389 -17.83 -13.85 -3.38
C GLY A 389 -18.99 -14.68 -3.95
N ASN A 390 -19.02 -15.05 -5.23
CA ASN A 390 -20.15 -15.84 -5.78
C ASN A 390 -20.08 -17.34 -5.43
N ASP A 391 -18.87 -17.87 -5.30
CA ASP A 391 -18.59 -19.28 -5.03
C ASP A 391 -17.53 -19.35 -3.92
N ILE A 392 -17.90 -19.87 -2.75
CA ILE A 392 -17.01 -19.89 -1.58
C ILE A 392 -17.04 -21.20 -0.84
N LYS A 393 -15.83 -21.60 -0.43
CA LYS A 393 -15.52 -22.84 0.23
C LYS A 393 -14.74 -22.55 1.51
N SER A 394 -14.93 -23.38 2.52
CA SER A 394 -14.21 -23.28 3.79
C SER A 394 -13.99 -24.65 4.42
N ASN A 395 -12.81 -24.92 5.01
CA ASN A 395 -12.30 -26.30 5.22
C ASN A 395 -12.01 -26.75 6.67
N SER A 396 -11.29 -25.95 7.45
CA SER A 396 -11.23 -26.10 8.90
C SER A 396 -11.75 -24.80 9.41
N ASN A 397 -12.72 -24.92 10.28
CA ASN A 397 -13.59 -23.82 10.59
C ASN A 397 -13.77 -23.74 12.08
N ASP A 398 -12.68 -23.91 12.81
CA ASP A 398 -12.64 -23.21 14.07
C ASP A 398 -12.79 -21.74 13.69
N ASN A 399 -14.02 -21.23 13.83
CA ASN A 399 -14.40 -19.85 13.57
C ASN A 399 -14.32 -19.41 12.09
N VAL A 400 -15.04 -20.07 11.16
CA VAL A 400 -14.91 -19.70 9.74
C VAL A 400 -16.20 -19.63 8.94
N ILE A 401 -16.25 -18.63 8.06
CA ILE A 401 -17.43 -18.13 7.37
C ILE A 401 -17.19 -18.00 5.87
N ALA A 402 -18.07 -18.58 5.07
CA ALA A 402 -18.07 -18.52 3.61
C ALA A 402 -19.39 -17.96 3.02
N VAL A 403 -19.39 -16.90 2.18
CA VAL A 403 -20.61 -16.18 1.65
C VAL A 403 -20.70 -15.94 0.12
N GLY A 404 -21.83 -16.29 -0.54
CA GLY A 404 -22.05 -16.21 -2.01
C GLY A 404 -23.34 -16.83 -2.62
N ASP A 405 -23.35 -17.22 -3.91
CA ASP A 405 -24.49 -17.85 -4.62
C ASP A 405 -24.48 -19.39 -4.52
N THR A 406 -23.38 -20.06 -4.21
CA THR A 406 -23.38 -21.51 -3.92
C THR A 406 -22.33 -21.87 -2.88
N LEU A 407 -22.79 -22.32 -1.71
CA LEU A 407 -21.95 -22.51 -0.55
C LEU A 407 -22.67 -23.19 0.60
N GLU A 408 -21.87 -23.78 1.42
CA GLU A 408 -22.17 -25.04 2.08
C GLU A 408 -21.74 -25.20 3.59
N VAL A 409 -22.32 -24.58 4.67
CA VAL A 409 -22.14 -25.05 6.09
C VAL A 409 -22.99 -24.48 7.26
N LYS A 410 -23.05 -25.15 8.44
CA LYS A 410 -23.75 -24.79 9.69
C LYS A 410 -23.28 -25.53 10.97
N GLY A 411 -23.10 -24.74 12.04
CA GLY A 411 -22.85 -25.12 13.44
C GLY A 411 -21.38 -24.92 13.85
N ASP A 412 -21.08 -24.70 15.13
CA ASP A 412 -19.74 -24.93 15.68
C ASP A 412 -19.57 -26.45 15.66
N GLN A 413 -19.31 -26.95 14.47
CA GLN A 413 -18.40 -28.06 14.38
C GLN A 413 -17.10 -27.53 15.04
N ARG A 414 -16.05 -28.31 14.99
CA ARG A 414 -14.77 -27.62 14.85
C ARG A 414 -14.47 -27.51 13.35
N GLY A 415 -15.27 -26.79 12.52
CA GLY A 415 -16.37 -25.79 12.82
C GLY A 415 -17.14 -25.08 11.73
N ILE A 416 -17.32 -25.78 10.65
CA ILE A 416 -17.72 -25.34 9.34
C ILE A 416 -19.04 -24.49 9.29
N ALA A 417 -18.89 -23.23 8.76
CA ALA A 417 -19.82 -22.14 8.33
C ALA A 417 -19.87 -21.75 6.82
N MET A 418 -20.87 -22.05 5.96
CA MET A 418 -20.86 -21.59 4.55
C MET A 418 -22.30 -21.36 4.03
N PHE A 419 -22.42 -20.45 3.05
CA PHE A 419 -23.69 -19.79 2.71
C PHE A 419 -23.98 -19.42 1.24
N GLY A 420 -24.46 -20.34 0.40
CA GLY A 420 -24.97 -20.10 -0.94
C GLY A 420 -26.45 -20.20 -1.22
N LYS A 421 -26.85 -19.80 -2.41
CA LYS A 421 -28.20 -20.03 -2.91
C LYS A 421 -28.53 -21.54 -2.77
N SER A 422 -27.56 -22.38 -3.05
CA SER A 422 -27.50 -23.70 -2.46
C SER A 422 -26.67 -23.60 -1.15
N VAL A 423 -27.30 -23.85 0.02
CA VAL A 423 -26.66 -24.10 1.34
C VAL A 423 -27.26 -25.27 2.02
N GLU A 424 -26.44 -25.94 2.76
CA GLU A 424 -26.88 -26.93 3.71
C GLU A 424 -25.91 -26.96 4.87
N SER A 425 -26.35 -27.74 5.87
CA SER A 425 -25.72 -28.19 7.11
C SER A 425 -26.65 -27.89 8.28
N VAL A 426 -26.56 -28.53 9.45
CA VAL A 426 -27.13 -28.09 10.76
C VAL A 426 -26.30 -28.68 11.90
N VAL A 427 -25.20 -29.29 11.52
CA VAL A 427 -24.55 -30.36 12.25
C VAL A 427 -23.14 -30.42 11.74
N PRO A 428 -22.16 -30.68 12.62
CA PRO A 428 -20.80 -31.06 12.27
C PRO A 428 -20.77 -32.00 11.11
N GLY A 429 -20.22 -31.46 10.04
CA GLY A 429 -20.14 -32.11 8.77
C GLY A 429 -20.92 -31.33 7.73
N PHE A 430 -21.65 -32.10 6.94
CA PHE A 430 -21.76 -31.84 5.51
C PHE A 430 -23.12 -31.30 5.08
N ALA A 431 -23.08 -30.56 3.98
CA ALA A 431 -23.45 -29.16 3.98
C ALA A 431 -23.90 -28.51 2.62
N LEU A 432 -24.33 -29.23 1.58
CA LEU A 432 -24.74 -28.78 0.22
C LEU A 432 -26.24 -28.43 -0.21
N GLY A 433 -26.62 -27.16 -0.39
CA GLY A 433 -27.99 -26.91 -0.88
C GLY A 433 -28.29 -27.55 -2.26
N GLY A 434 -29.48 -28.12 -2.45
CA GLY A 434 -29.98 -28.63 -3.74
C GLY A 434 -30.59 -27.53 -4.62
N GLY A 435 -30.33 -26.27 -4.28
CA GLY A 435 -31.00 -25.13 -4.89
C GLY A 435 -32.48 -25.16 -4.55
N TRP A 436 -33.31 -24.98 -5.57
CA TRP A 436 -34.75 -24.82 -5.41
C TRP A 436 -35.50 -25.73 -6.34
N PRO A 437 -36.63 -26.25 -5.87
CA PRO A 437 -37.63 -26.78 -6.77
C PRO A 437 -37.85 -25.81 -7.95
N GLN A 438 -37.74 -26.35 -9.17
CA GLN A 438 -37.92 -25.67 -10.46
C GLN A 438 -36.84 -24.65 -10.87
N ASP A 439 -35.63 -24.70 -10.25
CA ASP A 439 -34.62 -23.60 -10.31
C ASP A 439 -35.25 -22.24 -10.07
N ASP A 440 -36.41 -22.30 -9.43
CA ASP A 440 -37.14 -21.16 -9.04
C ASP A 440 -36.42 -20.74 -7.79
N ARG A 441 -35.41 -19.89 -8.01
CA ARG A 441 -34.58 -19.27 -6.98
C ARG A 441 -35.43 -18.62 -5.85
N THR A 442 -36.78 -18.65 -5.95
CA THR A 442 -37.79 -18.38 -4.92
C THR A 442 -37.98 -19.42 -3.79
N TYR A 443 -37.52 -20.69 -3.87
CA TYR A 443 -37.63 -21.61 -2.71
C TYR A 443 -36.53 -21.34 -1.64
N LYS A 444 -36.40 -22.16 -0.59
CA LYS A 444 -35.34 -21.97 0.45
C LYS A 444 -33.95 -22.48 0.00
N ASN A 445 -32.86 -21.81 0.40
CA ASN A 445 -31.50 -22.35 0.27
C ASN A 445 -31.37 -23.52 1.24
N GLY A 446 -31.04 -24.70 0.72
CA GLY A 446 -31.23 -25.90 1.53
C GLY A 446 -32.69 -26.33 1.66
N ALA A 447 -33.62 -25.83 0.80
CA ALA A 447 -34.97 -26.38 0.61
C ALA A 447 -34.87 -27.84 0.21
N GLN A 448 -33.95 -28.05 -0.71
CA GLN A 448 -33.33 -29.33 -0.91
C GLN A 448 -32.00 -29.22 -0.23
N GLN A 449 -31.78 -30.11 0.70
CA GLN A 449 -30.56 -30.21 1.45
C GLN A 449 -30.40 -31.70 1.66
N LEU A 450 -29.21 -32.21 1.57
CA LEU A 450 -28.86 -33.50 2.08
C LEU A 450 -27.91 -33.27 3.25
N GLY A 451 -27.09 -34.22 3.59
CA GLY A 451 -26.03 -33.98 4.54
C GLY A 451 -25.91 -35.13 5.51
N MET A 452 -24.88 -35.05 6.33
CA MET A 452 -24.46 -36.17 7.15
C MET A 452 -23.91 -35.67 8.46
N VAL A 453 -24.22 -36.41 9.53
CA VAL A 453 -23.73 -36.14 10.87
C VAL A 453 -23.28 -37.42 11.57
N LEU A 454 -22.21 -37.31 12.35
CA LEU A 454 -21.64 -38.37 13.16
C LEU A 454 -21.94 -38.16 14.64
N LEU A 455 -22.41 -39.21 15.29
CA LEU A 455 -22.67 -39.29 16.71
C LEU A 455 -21.86 -40.43 17.31
N SER A 456 -21.37 -40.29 18.54
CA SER A 456 -20.66 -41.34 19.24
C SER A 456 -20.82 -41.26 20.76
N GLY A 457 -20.63 -42.40 21.42
CA GLY A 457 -20.75 -42.51 22.87
C GLY A 457 -19.97 -43.70 23.40
N GLN A 458 -19.62 -43.64 24.67
CA GLN A 458 -18.98 -44.72 25.42
C GLN A 458 -19.67 -44.89 26.76
N GLY A 459 -19.91 -46.12 27.16
CA GLY A 459 -20.55 -46.42 28.42
C GLY A 459 -20.79 -47.90 28.59
N ASN A 460 -21.65 -48.26 29.54
CA ASN A 460 -22.04 -49.65 29.75
C ASN A 460 -23.34 -49.91 29.01
N PHE A 461 -23.45 -51.03 28.29
CA PHE A 461 -24.74 -51.52 27.87
C PHE A 461 -25.42 -52.21 29.03
N VAL A 462 -26.54 -51.62 29.44
CA VAL A 462 -27.48 -52.21 30.38
C VAL A 462 -28.62 -52.80 29.56
N ALA A 463 -29.19 -53.92 30.00
CA ALA A 463 -30.34 -54.51 29.31
C ALA A 463 -31.46 -53.47 29.13
N SER A 464 -32.13 -53.52 27.97
CA SER A 464 -33.31 -52.70 27.63
C SER A 464 -34.27 -52.58 28.83
N PRO A 465 -34.81 -51.37 29.14
CA PRO A 465 -35.00 -50.22 28.25
C PRO A 465 -33.93 -49.13 28.32
N ALA A 466 -32.81 -49.35 29.02
CA ALA A 466 -31.74 -48.35 29.10
C ALA A 466 -30.99 -48.25 27.75
N ALA A 467 -30.72 -47.01 27.30
CA ALA A 467 -30.00 -46.73 26.06
C ALA A 467 -28.62 -46.13 26.35
N LEU A 468 -27.59 -46.56 25.62
CA LEU A 468 -26.33 -45.84 25.57
C LEU A 468 -26.53 -44.58 24.74
N SER A 469 -26.31 -43.41 25.33
CA SER A 469 -26.38 -42.14 24.61
C SER A 469 -25.22 -42.00 23.63
N VAL A 470 -25.51 -41.51 22.42
CA VAL A 470 -24.52 -41.12 21.42
C VAL A 470 -24.70 -39.64 21.09
N TRP A 471 -23.59 -38.93 20.94
CA TRP A 471 -23.54 -37.48 20.83
C TRP A 471 -22.77 -37.03 19.59
N VAL A 472 -23.25 -35.97 18.95
CA VAL A 472 -22.64 -35.27 17.81
C VAL A 472 -21.18 -34.92 18.09
N GLU A 473 -20.26 -35.25 17.18
CA GLU A 473 -18.80 -35.13 17.36
C GLU A 473 -18.22 -35.87 18.59
N GLY A 474 -18.99 -36.74 19.25
CA GLY A 474 -18.59 -37.36 20.53
C GLY A 474 -18.48 -36.38 21.70
N ILE A 475 -18.95 -35.15 21.50
CA ILE A 475 -18.96 -34.10 22.51
C ILE A 475 -20.15 -34.40 23.42
N ALA A 476 -19.89 -34.72 24.69
CA ALA A 476 -20.92 -35.11 25.64
C ALA A 476 -22.09 -34.11 25.64
N ASN A 477 -23.30 -34.63 25.48
CA ASN A 477 -24.56 -33.87 25.38
C ASN A 477 -24.77 -33.07 24.07
N LYS A 478 -23.92 -33.19 23.04
CA LYS A 478 -24.15 -32.55 21.73
C LYS A 478 -25.13 -33.40 20.91
N ASN A 479 -26.32 -32.88 20.59
CA ASN A 479 -27.40 -33.62 19.93
C ASN A 479 -27.72 -33.10 18.53
N VAL A 480 -28.44 -33.91 17.75
CA VAL A 480 -28.96 -33.48 16.45
C VAL A 480 -30.22 -32.67 16.65
N ILE A 481 -30.24 -31.50 16.02
CA ILE A 481 -31.33 -30.55 16.08
C ILE A 481 -31.61 -30.14 14.65
N LEU A 482 -32.82 -30.38 14.16
CA LEU A 482 -33.17 -30.07 12.78
C LEU A 482 -33.67 -28.64 12.64
N GLU A 483 -33.64 -28.17 11.40
CA GLU A 483 -34.46 -27.06 10.97
C GLU A 483 -35.95 -27.42 11.09
N ASN A 484 -36.86 -26.44 11.15
CA ASN A 484 -38.31 -26.73 11.18
C ASN A 484 -38.81 -27.08 9.78
N ASP A 485 -39.95 -27.77 9.72
CA ASP A 485 -40.55 -28.28 8.48
C ASP A 485 -39.57 -29.12 7.66
N THR A 486 -38.57 -29.65 8.37
CA THR A 486 -37.46 -30.37 7.81
C THR A 486 -37.68 -31.81 8.12
N LEU A 487 -37.98 -32.51 7.06
CA LEU A 487 -37.94 -33.96 7.11
C LEU A 487 -36.50 -34.35 6.92
N TRP A 488 -35.93 -35.06 7.87
CA TRP A 488 -34.79 -35.89 7.57
C TRP A 488 -35.30 -37.31 7.41
N PHE A 489 -35.37 -37.75 6.17
CA PHE A 489 -35.29 -39.18 5.95
C PHE A 489 -33.91 -39.63 6.38
N CYS A 490 -33.84 -40.36 7.48
CA CYS A 490 -32.63 -40.81 8.11
C CYS A 490 -32.35 -42.26 7.73
N GLU A 491 -31.21 -42.47 7.11
CA GLU A 491 -30.59 -43.77 6.97
C GLU A 491 -29.48 -43.84 8.02
N ILE A 492 -29.74 -44.63 9.05
CA ILE A 492 -28.89 -44.72 10.23
C ILE A 492 -28.13 -46.03 10.20
N SER A 493 -26.83 -45.94 10.40
CA SER A 493 -25.97 -47.11 10.59
C SER A 493 -25.37 -47.03 11.97
N VAL A 494 -25.46 -48.14 12.70
CA VAL A 494 -24.96 -48.26 14.05
C VAL A 494 -23.93 -49.36 14.09
N ALA A 495 -22.82 -49.10 14.78
CA ALA A 495 -21.82 -50.09 15.10
C ALA A 495 -21.51 -50.02 16.58
N VAL A 496 -21.39 -51.19 17.20
CA VAL A 496 -21.12 -51.32 18.62
C VAL A 496 -20.11 -52.41 18.85
N ILE A 497 -19.26 -52.19 19.86
CA ILE A 497 -18.24 -53.14 20.29
C ILE A 497 -18.07 -53.07 21.80
N ASP A 498 -17.81 -54.22 22.42
CA ASP A 498 -17.42 -54.27 23.82
C ASP A 498 -15.89 -54.27 24.00
N ALA A 499 -15.45 -54.42 25.24
CA ALA A 499 -14.04 -54.53 25.58
C ALA A 499 -13.39 -55.85 25.08
N THR A 500 -14.19 -56.88 24.79
CA THR A 500 -13.76 -58.21 24.34
C THR A 500 -13.81 -58.38 22.81
N TYR A 501 -14.14 -57.31 22.08
CA TYR A 501 -14.29 -57.28 20.62
C TYR A 501 -15.46 -58.08 20.05
N ALA A 502 -16.42 -58.47 20.89
CA ALA A 502 -17.72 -58.87 20.40
C ALA A 502 -18.42 -57.63 19.84
N ASN A 503 -19.07 -57.79 18.69
CA ASN A 503 -19.63 -56.67 17.95
C ASN A 503 -21.09 -56.91 17.57
N HIS A 504 -21.79 -55.79 17.37
CA HIS A 504 -23.13 -55.78 16.80
C HIS A 504 -23.24 -54.58 15.87
N SER A 505 -23.87 -54.80 14.72
CA SER A 505 -24.13 -53.75 13.76
C SER A 505 -25.60 -53.78 13.38
N ALA A 506 -26.15 -52.60 13.12
CA ALA A 506 -27.52 -52.47 12.67
C ALA A 506 -27.65 -51.42 11.58
N TYR A 507 -28.51 -51.72 10.61
CA TYR A 507 -29.02 -50.77 9.65
C TYR A 507 -30.44 -50.41 10.01
N VAL A 508 -30.69 -49.12 10.16
CA VAL A 508 -31.93 -48.59 10.68
C VAL A 508 -32.40 -47.47 9.78
N THR A 509 -33.63 -47.55 9.32
CA THR A 509 -34.28 -46.45 8.61
C THR A 509 -35.34 -45.84 9.48
N GLY A 510 -35.51 -44.54 9.36
CA GLY A 510 -36.56 -43.83 10.06
C GLY A 510 -36.60 -42.39 9.62
N THR A 511 -37.68 -41.73 9.99
CA THR A 511 -37.84 -40.31 9.71
C THR A 511 -37.87 -39.58 11.02
N ILE A 512 -36.94 -38.65 11.17
CA ILE A 512 -37.09 -37.61 12.16
C ILE A 512 -37.69 -36.41 11.45
N TRP A 513 -38.63 -35.80 12.14
CA TRP A 513 -39.33 -34.65 11.66
C TRP A 513 -39.42 -33.68 12.82
N LYS A 514 -39.43 -32.42 12.45
CA LYS A 514 -39.66 -31.36 13.41
C LYS A 514 -40.89 -30.60 12.98
N ASP A 515 -42.00 -30.92 13.65
CA ASP A 515 -43.30 -30.26 13.46
C ASP A 515 -43.38 -29.09 14.44
N GLY A 516 -43.15 -27.88 13.95
CA GLY A 516 -43.11 -26.71 14.80
C GLY A 516 -42.15 -26.87 15.99
N THR A 517 -42.69 -26.97 17.21
CA THR A 517 -41.90 -26.98 18.47
C THR A 517 -41.65 -28.38 19.05
N ALA A 518 -42.31 -29.40 18.52
CA ALA A 518 -42.12 -30.76 18.98
C ALA A 518 -41.13 -31.47 18.04
N ALA A 519 -39.99 -31.91 18.58
CA ALA A 519 -39.26 -33.00 17.94
C ALA A 519 -40.15 -34.23 18.04
N THR A 520 -40.54 -34.78 16.89
CA THR A 520 -41.45 -35.91 16.82
C THR A 520 -40.87 -36.96 15.88
N PHE A 521 -41.39 -38.17 15.99
CA PHE A 521 -41.16 -39.17 14.97
C PHE A 521 -42.31 -39.10 13.97
N ALA A 522 -41.96 -38.99 12.70
CA ALA A 522 -42.91 -39.27 11.64
C ALA A 522 -43.03 -40.79 11.39
N SER A 523 -41.98 -41.57 11.73
CA SER A 523 -41.99 -43.04 11.73
C SER A 523 -41.05 -43.62 12.79
N ALA A 524 -41.41 -44.77 13.36
CA ALA A 524 -40.52 -45.49 14.27
C ALA A 524 -39.27 -45.98 13.52
N PHE A 525 -38.12 -45.98 14.19
CA PHE A 525 -36.89 -46.51 13.64
C PHE A 525 -37.00 -48.03 13.47
N VAL A 526 -36.87 -48.49 12.23
CA VAL A 526 -36.99 -49.91 11.88
C VAL A 526 -35.60 -50.46 11.59
N THR A 527 -35.20 -51.45 12.38
CA THR A 527 -34.02 -52.26 12.10
C THR A 527 -34.29 -53.12 10.87
N GLN A 528 -33.66 -52.77 9.76
CA GLN A 528 -33.78 -53.46 8.47
C GLN A 528 -32.84 -54.67 8.41
N TYR A 529 -31.75 -54.60 9.16
CA TYR A 529 -30.74 -55.63 9.24
C TYR A 529 -29.98 -55.45 10.54
N GLU A 530 -29.64 -56.57 11.16
CA GLU A 530 -28.67 -56.60 12.23
C GLU A 530 -27.89 -57.91 12.18
N ALA A 531 -26.65 -57.86 12.65
CA ALA A 531 -25.82 -59.02 12.82
C ALA A 531 -24.76 -58.71 13.87
N GLY A 532 -24.39 -59.75 14.62
CA GLY A 532 -23.41 -59.60 15.68
C GLY A 532 -23.25 -60.89 16.46
N ASN A 533 -22.17 -60.95 17.21
CA ASN A 533 -21.93 -61.96 18.23
C ASN A 533 -21.88 -61.36 19.64
N LEU A 534 -22.18 -60.06 19.76
CA LEU A 534 -22.29 -59.34 21.02
C LEU A 534 -23.57 -59.76 21.74
N GLY A 535 -23.45 -60.61 22.76
CA GLY A 535 -24.59 -61.15 23.50
C GLY A 535 -25.37 -62.20 22.69
N VAL A 536 -25.77 -63.30 23.34
CA VAL A 536 -26.53 -64.38 22.68
C VAL A 536 -27.98 -63.95 22.51
N GLY A 537 -28.52 -64.08 21.28
CA GLY A 537 -29.91 -63.71 20.96
C GLY A 537 -30.18 -62.21 21.07
N SER A 538 -29.17 -61.39 20.79
CA SER A 538 -29.23 -59.95 21.00
C SER A 538 -29.92 -59.20 19.86
N THR A 539 -30.62 -58.12 20.20
CA THR A 539 -31.25 -57.21 19.23
C THR A 539 -30.89 -55.77 19.55
N LEU A 540 -30.52 -55.01 18.51
CA LEU A 540 -30.18 -53.59 18.60
C LEU A 540 -31.31 -52.72 18.07
N ALA A 541 -31.64 -51.68 18.82
CA ALA A 541 -32.57 -50.65 18.41
C ALA A 541 -31.94 -49.26 18.55
N VAL A 542 -32.10 -48.44 17.51
CA VAL A 542 -31.88 -46.99 17.64
C VAL A 542 -33.13 -46.43 18.28
N VAL A 543 -32.92 -45.74 19.38
CA VAL A 543 -33.95 -44.94 20.01
C VAL A 543 -33.57 -43.49 19.95
N VAL A 544 -34.59 -42.65 19.94
CA VAL A 544 -34.39 -41.23 20.10
C VAL A 544 -35.25 -40.81 21.28
N ASN A 545 -34.60 -40.27 22.29
CA ASN A 545 -35.27 -39.79 23.48
C ASN A 545 -35.78 -38.36 23.23
N LEU A 546 -37.11 -38.21 23.24
CA LEU A 546 -37.80 -36.93 23.05
C LEU A 546 -38.27 -36.30 24.37
N ALA A 547 -37.87 -36.84 25.52
CA ALA A 547 -38.21 -36.27 26.83
C ALA A 547 -37.74 -34.82 26.96
N THR A 548 -36.72 -34.43 26.19
CA THR A 548 -36.33 -33.06 25.96
C THR A 548 -36.98 -32.58 24.64
N PRO A 549 -37.95 -31.65 24.69
CA PRO A 549 -38.59 -31.14 23.48
C PRO A 549 -37.58 -30.55 22.49
N GLY A 550 -37.66 -30.93 21.22
CA GLY A 550 -36.87 -30.31 20.12
C GLY A 550 -35.52 -30.96 19.82
N GLU A 551 -35.03 -31.87 20.66
CA GLU A 551 -33.76 -32.56 20.47
C GLU A 551 -33.95 -34.01 20.01
N HIS A 552 -33.21 -34.39 18.97
CA HIS A 552 -33.09 -35.79 18.60
C HIS A 552 -31.91 -36.38 19.37
N ARG A 553 -32.20 -36.84 20.60
CA ARG A 553 -31.21 -37.48 21.48
C ARG A 553 -31.09 -38.95 21.13
N PHE A 554 -30.15 -39.24 20.26
CA PHE A 554 -29.93 -40.59 19.81
C PHE A 554 -29.32 -41.47 20.89
N GLY A 555 -29.84 -42.67 20.99
CA GLY A 555 -29.35 -43.69 21.89
C GLY A 555 -29.48 -45.07 21.27
N ILE A 556 -28.72 -46.00 21.83
CA ILE A 556 -28.67 -47.38 21.36
C ILE A 556 -29.13 -48.28 22.48
N GLN A 557 -30.28 -48.90 22.28
CA GLN A 557 -30.79 -49.94 23.17
C GLN A 557 -30.30 -51.30 22.69
N PHE A 558 -29.89 -52.13 23.66
CA PHE A 558 -29.39 -53.46 23.40
C PHE A 558 -30.12 -54.46 24.29
N THR A 559 -30.86 -55.37 23.66
CA THR A 559 -31.53 -56.47 24.37
C THR A 559 -30.63 -57.69 24.24
N PHE A 560 -30.23 -58.31 25.36
CA PHE A 560 -29.37 -59.49 25.37
C PHE A 560 -29.56 -60.30 26.66
N GLY A 561 -29.25 -61.59 26.63
CA GLY A 561 -29.21 -62.42 27.85
C GLY A 561 -27.91 -62.23 28.62
N GLY A 562 -27.92 -61.57 29.78
CA GLY A 562 -26.74 -61.41 30.64
C GLY A 562 -26.74 -60.16 31.53
N GLY A 563 -25.68 -59.99 32.34
CA GLY A 563 -25.44 -58.77 33.11
C GLY A 563 -24.86 -57.63 32.25
N PRO A 564 -24.78 -56.38 32.76
CA PRO A 564 -24.33 -55.23 31.97
C PRO A 564 -23.00 -55.50 31.27
N LEU A 565 -22.90 -55.15 29.99
CA LEU A 565 -21.65 -55.23 29.21
C LEU A 565 -20.90 -53.92 29.42
N PRO A 566 -19.77 -53.90 30.15
CA PRO A 566 -19.07 -52.67 30.46
C PRO A 566 -18.19 -52.19 29.31
N GLY A 567 -17.91 -50.90 29.27
CA GLY A 567 -16.90 -50.32 28.37
C GLY A 567 -17.25 -50.42 26.88
N VAL A 568 -18.53 -50.47 26.57
CA VAL A 568 -19.07 -50.47 25.21
C VAL A 568 -18.86 -49.11 24.55
N ARG A 569 -18.42 -49.13 23.30
CA ARG A 569 -18.30 -47.95 22.45
C ARG A 569 -19.26 -48.07 21.28
N ALA A 570 -19.94 -46.98 20.98
CA ALA A 570 -20.89 -46.94 19.90
C ALA A 570 -20.73 -45.69 19.04
N VAL A 571 -20.88 -45.89 17.73
CA VAL A 571 -20.88 -44.83 16.74
C VAL A 571 -22.15 -44.97 15.92
N MET A 572 -22.74 -43.83 15.62
CA MET A 572 -23.95 -43.73 14.82
C MET A 572 -23.77 -42.66 13.75
N GLN A 573 -23.98 -43.08 12.51
CA GLN A 573 -24.04 -42.18 11.37
C GLN A 573 -25.49 -41.90 11.03
N ILE A 574 -25.82 -40.64 10.78
CA ILE A 574 -27.09 -40.24 10.19
C ILE A 574 -26.80 -39.66 8.82
N LYS A 575 -27.28 -40.33 7.79
CA LYS A 575 -27.45 -39.72 6.47
C LYS A 575 -28.85 -39.18 6.39
N TYR A 576 -28.97 -37.92 5.99
CA TYR A 576 -30.26 -37.30 5.87
C TYR A 576 -30.50 -36.76 4.47
N THR A 577 -31.68 -37.05 3.94
CA THR A 577 -32.25 -36.24 2.87
C THR A 577 -33.20 -35.27 3.53
N GLN A 578 -32.91 -34.00 3.37
CA GLN A 578 -33.71 -32.89 3.82
C GLN A 578 -34.54 -32.32 2.69
N ILE A 579 -35.83 -32.33 2.94
CA ILE A 579 -36.76 -31.48 2.23
C ILE A 579 -37.31 -30.50 3.25
N ARG A 580 -37.43 -29.25 2.83
CA ARG A 580 -37.75 -28.12 3.68
C ARG A 580 -38.58 -27.05 2.98
#